data_AF-A0A0D7AIM1-F1
#
_entry.id   AF-A0A0D7AIM1-F1
#
_cell.length_a   1.000
_cell.length_b   1.000
_cell.length_c   1.000
_cell.angle_alpha   90.00
_cell.angle_beta   90.00
_cell.angle_gamma   90.00
#
_symmetry.space_group_name_H-M   'P 1'
#
loop_
_entity.id
_entity.type
_entity.pdbx_description
1 polymer ?
#
loop_
_entity_poly.entity_id
_entity_poly.type
_entity_poly.pdbx_seq_one_letter_code
_entity_poly.pdbx_strand_id
1 'polypeptide(L)'
;MACLQEGRTRTQSNTTLSDEIIQNAFHSYLKSSLTQAQAERLIDAQMLSSAKNDTLMIIGPSLCLFFSALRCTTDPPSIPLPRPKKARHQMPDCSSNAPIDLSFENCPPQFIAFLRVWASTVPTIQSLVPQMQHDLARILCNMPPISSNSRRIDIIRGVAEDIRAVAIEISQRRSFQDRYAEDLQAAIIAGSTFSIPLKPAFKPPPDYNEATSPASISNHRLSASSSRHHSRSRPQGPLLTPEANSSIAVIRETLYSAMLDVISPVPNETNPPFLRKLRSMLKRDPPRAYYTVVALAILHFARVGIIPESGVVIGVLGTLLTLEDCPQSLRPLMSSLIDIAKTVKLFEQEDDEKMACRLQEGGEVSYDLFRMNRVQRILESGIGARGPSPTGRTLALANEINMLALHMSGLDAFRERAGAVFAVLVGL
;
A
#
# COMPACT_ATOMS: atom_id res chain seq x y z
N MET A 1 28.17 34.77 -18.87
CA MET A 1 28.40 35.26 -17.50
C MET A 1 27.88 34.22 -16.54
N ALA A 2 28.79 33.43 -15.97
CA ALA A 2 28.50 32.41 -14.98
C ALA A 2 28.38 33.08 -13.60
N CYS A 3 27.27 32.85 -12.92
CA CYS A 3 27.16 33.12 -11.50
C CYS A 3 26.97 31.76 -10.81
N LEU A 4 28.06 31.29 -10.22
CA LEU A 4 28.12 30.17 -9.30
C LEU A 4 27.22 30.49 -8.09
N GLN A 5 26.18 29.68 -7.87
CA GLN A 5 25.58 29.54 -6.54
C GLN A 5 26.24 28.34 -5.86
N GLU A 6 27.38 28.60 -5.23
CA GLU A 6 27.98 27.70 -4.25
C GLU A 6 27.19 27.74 -2.93
N GLY A 7 27.01 26.56 -2.34
CA GLY A 7 26.99 26.41 -0.88
C GLY A 7 25.65 26.51 -0.17
N ARG A 8 24.73 25.55 -0.39
CA ARG A 8 23.87 25.13 0.73
C ARG A 8 24.74 24.33 1.70
N THR A 9 25.04 24.94 2.83
CA THR A 9 25.78 24.39 3.94
C THR A 9 25.16 23.08 4.42
N ARG A 10 25.97 22.01 4.36
CA ARG A 10 25.69 20.68 4.92
C ARG A 10 25.48 20.84 6.43
N THR A 11 24.25 20.79 6.90
CA THR A 11 23.92 20.87 8.33
C THR A 11 24.40 19.59 9.02
N GLN A 12 25.50 19.73 9.77
CA GLN A 12 25.97 18.75 10.73
C GLN A 12 24.95 18.62 11.87
N SER A 13 24.13 17.58 11.81
CA SER A 13 23.58 16.97 13.01
C SER A 13 23.44 15.48 12.73
N ASN A 14 24.35 14.67 13.29
CA ASN A 14 24.34 13.19 13.27
C ASN A 14 23.13 12.60 14.04
N THR A 15 22.05 13.34 14.20
CA THR A 15 20.83 12.92 14.88
C THR A 15 19.85 12.43 13.83
N THR A 16 19.60 11.13 13.83
CA THR A 16 18.48 10.53 13.10
C THR A 16 17.19 11.26 13.48
N LEU A 17 16.41 11.65 12.47
CA LEU A 17 15.12 12.31 12.68
C LEU A 17 14.15 11.37 13.38
N SER A 18 13.15 11.91 14.09
CA SER A 18 12.08 11.07 14.63
C SER A 18 11.04 10.74 13.57
N ASP A 19 10.39 9.59 13.73
CA ASP A 19 9.26 9.16 12.88
C ASP A 19 8.16 10.21 12.82
N GLU A 20 7.88 10.85 13.96
CA GLU A 20 6.86 11.88 14.07
C GLU A 20 7.16 13.09 13.16
N ILE A 21 8.42 13.52 13.08
CA ILE A 21 8.83 14.63 12.20
C ILE A 21 8.60 14.26 10.73
N ILE A 22 8.99 13.06 10.34
CA ILE A 22 8.84 12.57 8.95
C ILE A 22 7.36 12.42 8.59
N GLN A 23 6.56 11.84 9.48
CA GLN A 23 5.12 11.70 9.28
C GLN A 23 4.47 13.07 9.13
N ASN A 24 4.75 14.01 10.03
CA ASN A 24 4.23 15.38 9.97
C ASN A 24 4.60 16.09 8.66
N ALA A 25 5.85 15.94 8.23
CA ALA A 25 6.32 16.48 6.95
C ALA A 25 5.54 15.87 5.78
N PHE A 26 5.41 14.54 5.75
CA PHE A 26 4.70 13.82 4.70
C PHE A 26 3.24 14.27 4.58
N HIS A 27 2.49 14.32 5.69
CA HIS A 27 1.10 14.76 5.68
C HIS A 27 0.95 16.23 5.22
N SER A 28 1.90 17.10 5.58
CA SER A 28 1.93 18.49 5.09
C SER A 28 2.13 18.56 3.56
N TYR A 29 3.01 17.73 3.01
CA TYR A 29 3.22 17.64 1.57
C TYR A 29 2.01 17.03 0.87
N LEU A 30 1.44 15.97 1.43
CA LEU A 30 0.28 15.28 0.88
C LEU A 30 -0.90 16.24 0.67
N LYS A 31 -1.23 17.07 1.67
CA LYS A 31 -2.28 18.11 1.52
C LYS A 31 -2.02 19.01 0.32
N SER A 32 -0.80 19.53 0.22
CA SER A 32 -0.41 20.44 -0.87
C SER A 32 -0.48 19.74 -2.24
N SER A 33 -0.04 18.48 -2.30
CA SER A 33 -0.06 17.66 -3.51
C SER A 33 -1.46 17.29 -3.96
N LEU A 34 -2.38 16.99 -3.04
CA LEU A 34 -3.79 16.73 -3.36
C LEU A 34 -4.48 18.00 -3.90
N THR A 35 -4.25 19.16 -3.27
CA THR A 35 -4.78 20.43 -3.77
C THR A 35 -4.24 20.76 -5.18
N GLN A 36 -2.94 20.53 -5.42
CA GLN A 36 -2.37 20.71 -6.75
C GLN A 36 -2.97 19.75 -7.78
N ALA A 37 -3.10 18.46 -7.44
CA ALA A 37 -3.69 17.46 -8.32
C ALA A 37 -5.14 17.79 -8.69
N GLN A 38 -5.90 18.36 -7.74
CA GLN A 38 -7.24 18.85 -8.00
C GLN A 38 -7.24 20.06 -8.94
N ALA A 39 -6.34 21.02 -8.75
CA ALA A 39 -6.18 22.17 -9.63
C ALA A 39 -5.79 21.77 -11.07
N GLU A 40 -4.98 20.73 -11.21
CA GLU A 40 -4.56 20.14 -12.50
C GLU A 40 -5.60 19.17 -13.10
N ARG A 41 -6.76 18.99 -12.45
CA ARG A 41 -7.83 18.06 -12.85
C ARG A 41 -7.37 16.60 -13.01
N LEU A 42 -6.34 16.22 -12.25
CA LEU A 42 -5.90 14.82 -12.15
C LEU A 42 -6.83 14.02 -11.22
N ILE A 43 -7.45 14.71 -10.26
CA ILE A 43 -8.40 14.16 -9.29
C ILE A 43 -9.57 15.15 -9.19
N ASP A 44 -10.80 14.65 -9.19
CA ASP A 44 -11.99 15.50 -9.00
C ASP A 44 -12.50 15.51 -7.55
N ALA A 45 -13.37 16.48 -7.22
CA ALA A 45 -13.93 16.60 -5.89
C ALA A 45 -14.82 15.41 -5.50
N GLN A 46 -15.40 14.70 -6.48
CA GLN A 46 -16.17 13.49 -6.23
C GLN A 46 -15.25 12.33 -5.84
N MET A 47 -14.05 12.20 -6.40
CA MET A 47 -13.06 11.19 -6.06
C MET A 47 -12.52 11.40 -4.64
N LEU A 48 -12.26 12.66 -4.26
CA LEU A 48 -11.87 13.03 -2.90
C LEU A 48 -12.99 12.77 -1.87
N SER A 49 -14.25 13.06 -2.22
CA SER A 49 -15.39 12.99 -1.28
C SER A 49 -16.09 11.63 -1.25
N SER A 50 -16.29 11.00 -2.41
CA SER A 50 -16.94 9.68 -2.51
C SER A 50 -16.16 8.67 -1.74
N ALA A 51 -14.84 8.86 -1.65
CA ALA A 51 -13.94 8.01 -0.92
C ALA A 51 -14.43 6.56 -1.12
N LYS A 52 -14.51 6.11 -2.40
CA LYS A 52 -14.36 4.68 -2.71
C LYS A 52 -12.90 4.22 -2.46
N ASN A 53 -12.25 4.95 -1.54
CA ASN A 53 -11.46 4.65 -0.35
C ASN A 53 -10.13 3.94 -0.49
N ASP A 54 -9.94 3.08 -1.49
CA ASP A 54 -8.70 2.29 -1.51
C ASP A 54 -7.73 2.76 -2.59
N THR A 55 -8.23 3.25 -3.72
CA THR A 55 -7.36 3.74 -4.80
C THR A 55 -6.66 5.06 -4.42
N LEU A 56 -7.37 5.96 -3.75
CA LEU A 56 -6.83 7.28 -3.39
C LEU A 56 -5.71 7.16 -2.34
N MET A 57 -5.78 6.15 -1.47
CA MET A 57 -4.73 5.86 -0.48
C MET A 57 -3.37 5.62 -1.13
N ILE A 58 -3.32 5.20 -2.39
CA ILE A 58 -2.08 5.00 -3.13
C ILE A 58 -1.81 6.18 -4.06
N ILE A 59 -2.83 6.69 -4.74
CA ILE A 59 -2.70 7.83 -5.68
C ILE A 59 -2.17 9.08 -4.95
N GLY A 60 -2.72 9.42 -3.79
CA GLY A 60 -2.32 10.61 -3.03
C GLY A 60 -0.83 10.61 -2.67
N PRO A 61 -0.33 9.59 -1.94
CA PRO A 61 1.09 9.40 -1.67
C PRO A 61 1.95 9.33 -2.94
N SER A 62 1.47 8.69 -4.01
CA SER A 62 2.21 8.62 -5.29
C SER A 62 2.42 10.01 -5.91
N LEU A 63 1.37 10.84 -5.94
CA LEU A 63 1.46 12.22 -6.43
C LEU A 63 2.31 13.09 -5.50
N CYS A 64 2.25 12.85 -4.20
CA CYS A 64 3.12 13.51 -3.23
C CYS A 64 4.60 13.26 -3.53
N LEU A 65 4.98 12.00 -3.77
CA LEU A 65 6.34 11.59 -4.13
C LEU A 65 6.78 12.10 -5.52
N PHE A 66 5.85 12.13 -6.48
CA PHE A 66 6.11 12.66 -7.81
C PHE A 66 6.37 14.17 -7.79
N PHE A 67 5.50 14.95 -7.14
CA PHE A 67 5.70 16.40 -7.05
C PHE A 67 6.91 16.79 -6.19
N SER A 68 7.26 16.00 -5.17
CA SER A 68 8.50 16.22 -4.43
C SER A 68 9.74 15.94 -5.28
N ALA A 69 9.71 14.92 -6.15
CA ALA A 69 10.78 14.64 -7.10
C ALA A 69 10.98 15.79 -8.10
N LEU A 70 9.91 16.35 -8.66
CA LEU A 70 9.97 17.51 -9.56
C LEU A 70 10.57 18.76 -8.88
N ARG A 71 10.38 18.90 -7.57
CA ARG A 71 10.88 20.04 -6.77
C ARG A 71 12.25 19.78 -6.12
N CYS A 72 12.79 18.58 -6.23
CA CYS A 72 14.06 18.21 -5.63
C CYS A 72 15.21 18.99 -6.29
N THR A 73 16.08 19.59 -5.47
CA THR A 73 17.20 20.43 -5.95
C THR A 73 18.55 20.02 -5.37
N THR A 74 18.61 18.88 -4.67
CA THR A 74 19.83 18.40 -3.99
C THR A 74 20.43 17.20 -4.70
N ASP A 75 21.73 16.99 -4.49
CA ASP A 75 22.47 15.82 -4.95
C ASP A 75 23.38 15.32 -3.80
N PRO A 76 23.13 14.11 -3.24
CA PRO A 76 22.07 13.17 -3.57
C PRO A 76 20.64 13.72 -3.31
N PRO A 77 19.60 13.17 -3.97
CA PRO A 77 18.22 13.60 -3.75
C PRO A 77 17.80 13.51 -2.28
N SER A 78 17.21 14.58 -1.77
CA SER A 78 16.74 14.74 -0.39
C SER A 78 15.43 15.51 -0.35
N ILE A 79 14.66 15.36 0.72
CA ILE A 79 13.33 15.97 0.85
C ILE A 79 13.39 17.09 1.88
N PRO A 80 13.15 18.36 1.52
CA PRO A 80 13.11 19.43 2.51
C PRO A 80 12.00 19.18 3.52
N LEU A 81 12.24 19.46 4.81
CA LEU A 81 11.21 19.30 5.83
C LEU A 81 10.47 20.63 6.09
N PRO A 82 9.13 20.62 6.22
CA PRO A 82 8.38 21.80 6.59
C PRO A 82 8.84 22.34 7.95
N ARG A 83 9.05 23.66 8.03
CA ARG A 83 9.49 24.29 9.27
C ARG A 83 8.41 24.16 10.36
N PRO A 84 8.74 23.69 11.57
CA PRO A 84 7.77 23.59 12.66
C PRO A 84 7.27 24.99 13.05
N LYS A 85 5.95 25.13 13.23
CA LYS A 85 5.30 26.42 13.57
C LYS A 85 5.85 27.05 14.86
N LYS A 86 6.33 26.25 15.82
CA LYS A 86 6.93 26.72 17.09
C LYS A 86 8.24 27.49 16.88
N ALA A 87 9.00 27.21 15.83
CA ALA A 87 10.23 27.95 15.51
C ALA A 87 9.96 29.36 14.94
N ARG A 88 8.71 29.69 14.56
CA ARG A 88 8.35 31.04 14.09
C ARG A 88 8.10 32.04 15.22
N HIS A 89 7.94 31.58 16.47
CA HIS A 89 7.64 32.44 17.61
C HIS A 89 8.75 32.51 18.66
N GLN A 90 9.87 31.79 18.47
CA GLN A 90 11.02 31.87 19.36
C GLN A 90 12.16 32.63 18.65
N MET A 91 12.50 33.79 19.22
CA MET A 91 13.67 34.67 19.06
C MET A 91 14.38 34.74 17.67
N PRO A 92 14.53 35.94 17.07
CA PRO A 92 15.13 36.12 15.75
C PRO A 92 16.65 35.83 15.64
N ASP A 93 17.36 35.57 16.75
CA ASP A 93 18.83 35.66 16.80
C ASP A 93 19.60 34.34 16.95
N CYS A 94 18.96 33.16 16.83
CA CYS A 94 19.70 31.89 16.83
C CYS A 94 19.92 31.35 15.42
N SER A 95 21.20 31.27 15.05
CA SER A 95 21.76 30.80 13.76
C SER A 95 21.53 29.32 13.42
N SER A 96 20.68 28.59 14.16
CA SER A 96 20.35 27.18 13.86
C SER A 96 19.02 27.00 13.11
N ASN A 97 18.50 28.04 12.46
CA ASN A 97 17.23 28.02 11.71
C ASN A 97 17.37 27.54 10.25
N ALA A 98 18.44 26.83 9.92
CA ALA A 98 18.64 26.28 8.58
C ALA A 98 17.56 25.22 8.27
N PRO A 99 16.99 25.22 7.04
CA PRO A 99 16.14 24.13 6.58
C PRO A 99 16.84 22.78 6.78
N ILE A 100 16.13 21.81 7.33
CA ILE A 100 16.62 20.44 7.48
C ILE A 100 16.04 19.64 6.32
N ASP A 101 16.91 18.97 5.57
CA ASP A 101 16.51 18.06 4.50
C ASP A 101 16.58 16.61 5.01
N LEU A 102 15.56 15.81 4.73
CA LEU A 102 15.58 14.36 4.94
C LEU A 102 16.51 13.73 3.92
N SER A 103 17.64 13.20 4.39
CA SER A 103 18.72 12.61 3.61
C SER A 103 19.04 11.20 4.12
N PHE A 104 19.92 10.47 3.43
CA PHE A 104 20.35 9.15 3.89
C PHE A 104 21.09 9.16 5.24
N GLU A 105 21.64 10.30 5.66
CA GLU A 105 22.40 10.43 6.91
C GLU A 105 21.49 10.57 8.14
N ASN A 106 20.31 11.18 7.97
CA ASN A 106 19.38 11.45 9.07
C ASN A 106 18.05 10.67 8.98
N CYS A 107 17.86 9.86 7.93
CA CYS A 107 16.65 9.06 7.73
C CYS A 107 16.60 7.85 8.69
N PRO A 108 15.48 7.62 9.39
CA PRO A 108 15.29 6.45 10.23
C PRO A 108 15.43 5.15 9.44
N PRO A 109 15.99 4.08 10.04
CA PRO A 109 16.24 2.82 9.35
C PRO A 109 15.02 2.21 8.64
N GLN A 110 13.81 2.42 9.18
CA GLN A 110 12.55 1.94 8.63
C GLN A 110 12.09 2.71 7.38
N PHE A 111 12.61 3.91 7.11
CA PHE A 111 12.27 4.70 5.92
C PHE A 111 13.39 4.70 4.87
N ILE A 112 14.58 4.18 5.21
CA ILE A 112 15.76 4.27 4.34
C ILE A 112 15.53 3.58 2.98
N ALA A 113 14.82 2.44 2.97
CA ALA A 113 14.51 1.72 1.74
C ALA A 113 13.60 2.56 0.82
N PHE A 114 12.66 3.30 1.42
CA PHE A 114 11.71 4.14 0.71
C PHE A 114 12.43 5.32 0.08
N LEU A 115 13.30 5.98 0.86
CA LEU A 115 14.10 7.09 0.40
C LEU A 115 15.05 6.66 -0.73
N ARG A 116 15.64 5.46 -0.67
CA ARG A 116 16.49 4.92 -1.75
C ARG A 116 15.72 4.75 -3.05
N VAL A 117 14.56 4.09 -3.00
CA VAL A 117 13.74 3.86 -4.20
C VAL A 117 13.28 5.20 -4.78
N TRP A 118 12.72 6.09 -3.96
CA TRP A 118 12.32 7.43 -4.41
C TRP A 118 13.50 8.21 -5.01
N ALA A 119 14.63 8.32 -4.31
CA ALA A 119 15.81 9.05 -4.79
C ALA A 119 16.32 8.50 -6.12
N SER A 120 16.25 7.19 -6.35
CA SER A 120 16.65 6.56 -7.62
C SER A 120 15.77 6.97 -8.80
N THR A 121 14.49 7.31 -8.54
CA THR A 121 13.56 7.77 -9.58
C THR A 121 13.67 9.26 -9.90
N VAL A 122 14.22 10.07 -8.98
CA VAL A 122 14.28 11.53 -9.12
C VAL A 122 14.99 11.97 -10.41
N PRO A 123 16.21 11.48 -10.73
CA PRO A 123 16.89 11.90 -11.96
C PRO A 123 16.10 11.54 -13.22
N THR A 124 15.49 10.36 -13.25
CA THR A 124 14.66 9.92 -14.38
C THR A 124 13.46 10.84 -14.55
N ILE A 125 12.71 11.13 -13.48
CA ILE A 125 11.53 12.03 -13.51
C ILE A 125 11.93 13.42 -14.01
N GLN A 126 13.03 13.97 -13.50
CA GLN A 126 13.49 15.31 -13.88
C GLN A 126 14.00 15.38 -15.33
N SER A 127 14.50 14.27 -15.88
CA SER A 127 14.91 14.18 -17.29
C SER A 127 13.74 14.04 -18.28
N LEU A 128 12.53 13.74 -17.81
CA LEU A 128 11.35 13.61 -18.67
C LEU A 128 10.94 14.99 -19.22
N VAL A 129 10.56 15.02 -20.49
CA VAL A 129 9.90 16.20 -21.08
C VAL A 129 8.53 16.44 -20.41
N PRO A 130 8.00 17.69 -20.38
CA PRO A 130 6.76 18.01 -19.67
C PRO A 130 5.56 17.13 -20.05
N GLN A 131 5.44 16.73 -21.33
CA GLN A 131 4.36 15.82 -21.77
C GLN A 131 4.48 14.44 -21.12
N MET A 132 5.70 13.90 -20.99
CA MET A 132 5.95 12.61 -20.34
C MET A 132 5.78 12.69 -18.82
N GLN A 133 6.10 13.83 -18.21
CA GLN A 133 5.80 14.08 -16.79
C GLN A 133 4.29 14.09 -16.54
N HIS A 134 3.52 14.70 -17.44
CA HIS A 134 2.06 14.67 -17.37
C HIS A 134 1.52 13.25 -17.56
N ASP A 135 2.04 12.49 -18.53
CA ASP A 135 1.67 11.08 -18.70
C ASP A 135 2.01 10.22 -17.47
N LEU A 136 3.14 10.49 -16.80
CA LEU A 136 3.48 9.86 -15.52
C LEU A 136 2.43 10.17 -14.46
N ALA A 137 2.07 11.44 -14.28
CA ALA A 137 1.04 11.85 -13.33
C ALA A 137 -0.31 11.17 -13.63
N ARG A 138 -0.67 11.06 -14.91
CA ARG A 138 -1.88 10.36 -15.35
C ARG A 138 -1.84 8.88 -15.02
N ILE A 139 -0.74 8.20 -15.33
CA ILE A 139 -0.56 6.79 -15.01
C ILE A 139 -0.67 6.58 -13.50
N LEU A 140 -0.01 7.40 -12.67
CA LEU A 140 -0.13 7.33 -11.21
C LEU A 140 -1.58 7.46 -10.72
N CYS A 141 -2.41 8.24 -11.42
CA CYS A 141 -3.85 8.39 -11.15
C CYS A 141 -4.73 7.30 -11.80
N ASN A 142 -4.15 6.23 -12.33
CA ASN A 142 -4.83 5.18 -13.08
C ASN A 142 -5.59 5.69 -14.33
N MET A 143 -5.10 6.78 -14.92
CA MET A 143 -5.60 7.30 -16.19
C MET A 143 -4.70 6.85 -17.36
N PRO A 144 -5.26 6.66 -18.56
CA PRO A 144 -4.46 6.34 -19.73
C PRO A 144 -3.52 7.52 -20.08
N PRO A 145 -2.28 7.24 -20.52
CA PRO A 145 -1.39 8.28 -21.03
C PRO A 145 -1.98 8.91 -22.30
N ILE A 146 -1.61 10.17 -22.57
CA ILE A 146 -1.99 10.89 -23.78
C ILE A 146 -1.09 10.46 -24.94
N SER A 147 0.19 10.25 -24.67
CA SER A 147 1.13 9.79 -25.70
C SER A 147 0.81 8.35 -26.16
N SER A 148 1.03 8.07 -27.44
CA SER A 148 0.85 6.74 -28.06
C SER A 148 2.14 5.95 -28.26
N ASN A 149 3.31 6.54 -27.95
CA ASN A 149 4.60 5.88 -28.17
C ASN A 149 4.87 4.81 -27.10
N SER A 150 4.72 3.54 -27.46
CA SER A 150 4.85 2.39 -26.55
C SER A 150 6.16 2.38 -25.76
N ARG A 151 7.32 2.58 -26.42
CA ARG A 151 8.62 2.52 -25.74
C ARG A 151 8.76 3.59 -24.66
N ARG A 152 8.24 4.80 -24.90
CA ARG A 152 8.24 5.88 -23.91
C ARG A 152 7.29 5.57 -22.75
N ILE A 153 6.12 5.01 -23.06
CA ILE A 153 5.14 4.61 -22.05
C ILE A 153 5.72 3.52 -21.14
N ASP A 154 6.49 2.57 -21.67
CA ASP A 154 7.10 1.50 -20.88
C ASP A 154 8.09 2.03 -19.83
N ILE A 155 8.89 3.03 -20.20
CA ILE A 155 9.80 3.72 -19.27
C ILE A 155 9.01 4.43 -18.16
N ILE A 156 7.97 5.18 -18.54
CA ILE A 156 7.12 5.90 -17.59
C ILE A 156 6.40 4.93 -16.65
N ARG A 157 5.93 3.78 -17.16
CA ARG A 157 5.32 2.72 -16.36
C ARG A 157 6.32 2.16 -15.35
N GLY A 158 7.57 1.91 -15.73
CA GLY A 158 8.61 1.48 -14.80
C GLY A 158 8.79 2.44 -13.63
N VAL A 159 8.88 3.74 -13.92
CA VAL A 159 8.98 4.79 -12.88
C VAL A 159 7.71 4.85 -12.03
N ALA A 160 6.53 4.73 -12.65
CA ALA A 160 5.26 4.71 -11.93
C ALA A 160 5.18 3.55 -10.94
N GLU A 161 5.65 2.35 -11.32
CA GLU A 161 5.68 1.19 -10.43
C GLU A 161 6.60 1.42 -9.23
N ASP A 162 7.76 2.04 -9.42
CA ASP A 162 8.69 2.36 -8.34
C ASP A 162 8.07 3.37 -7.35
N ILE A 163 7.42 4.43 -7.87
CA ILE A 163 6.70 5.41 -7.04
C ILE A 163 5.54 4.76 -6.28
N ARG A 164 4.73 3.94 -6.97
CA ARG A 164 3.59 3.23 -6.36
C ARG A 164 4.05 2.28 -5.28
N ALA A 165 5.16 1.60 -5.45
CA ALA A 165 5.69 0.68 -4.47
C ALA A 165 6.02 1.40 -3.15
N VAL A 166 6.63 2.58 -3.23
CA VAL A 166 6.86 3.44 -2.06
C VAL A 166 5.54 3.94 -1.46
N ALA A 167 4.60 4.37 -2.29
CA ALA A 167 3.29 4.82 -1.85
C ALA A 167 2.51 3.73 -1.09
N ILE A 168 2.46 2.51 -1.62
CA ILE A 168 1.80 1.35 -1.00
C ILE A 168 2.37 1.06 0.38
N GLU A 169 3.70 1.02 0.51
CA GLU A 169 4.38 0.78 1.80
C GLU A 169 4.07 1.87 2.82
N ILE A 170 4.01 3.14 2.40
CA ILE A 170 3.57 4.25 3.27
C ILE A 170 2.11 4.04 3.69
N SER A 171 1.24 3.64 2.76
CA SER A 171 -0.20 3.47 2.99
C SER A 171 -0.57 2.28 3.84
N GLN A 172 0.30 1.28 3.94
CA GLN A 172 0.18 0.15 4.88
C GLN A 172 0.50 0.52 6.33
N ARG A 173 1.10 1.70 6.59
CA ARG A 173 1.48 2.11 7.95
C ARG A 173 0.32 2.71 8.70
N ARG A 174 0.17 2.30 9.97
CA ARG A 174 -0.87 2.80 10.85
C ARG A 174 -0.84 4.33 11.01
N SER A 175 0.36 4.86 11.25
CA SER A 175 0.58 6.30 11.43
C SER A 175 0.11 7.15 10.25
N PHE A 176 0.11 6.58 9.04
CA PHE A 176 -0.41 7.23 7.86
C PHE A 176 -1.94 7.15 7.81
N GLN A 177 -2.48 5.95 8.01
CA GLN A 177 -3.91 5.67 7.95
C GLN A 177 -4.71 6.54 8.94
N ASP A 178 -4.22 6.74 10.15
CA ASP A 178 -4.93 7.50 11.20
C ASP A 178 -5.22 8.96 10.81
N ARG A 179 -4.34 9.58 10.03
CA ARG A 179 -4.42 11.00 9.69
C ARG A 179 -4.95 11.24 8.28
N TYR A 180 -5.04 10.19 7.47
CA TYR A 180 -5.37 10.29 6.07
C TYR A 180 -6.75 10.94 5.82
N ALA A 181 -7.76 10.61 6.63
CA ALA A 181 -9.08 11.25 6.55
C ALA A 181 -9.01 12.77 6.75
N GLU A 182 -8.17 13.25 7.67
CA GLU A 182 -8.01 14.68 7.92
C GLU A 182 -7.32 15.39 6.75
N ASP A 183 -6.39 14.71 6.09
CA ASP A 183 -5.72 15.25 4.90
C ASP A 183 -6.66 15.38 3.71
N LEU A 184 -7.50 14.36 3.48
CA LEU A 184 -8.53 14.40 2.46
C LEU A 184 -9.50 15.56 2.71
N GLN A 185 -9.96 15.71 3.96
CA GLN A 185 -10.84 16.82 4.33
C GLN A 185 -10.16 18.17 4.08
N ALA A 186 -8.89 18.33 4.45
CA ALA A 186 -8.14 19.56 4.23
C ALA A 186 -7.98 19.89 2.74
N ALA A 187 -7.74 18.89 1.89
CA ALA A 187 -7.64 19.06 0.45
C ALA A 187 -8.98 19.49 -0.17
N ILE A 188 -10.09 18.85 0.23
CA ILE A 188 -11.45 19.22 -0.21
C ILE A 188 -11.74 20.68 0.14
N ILE A 189 -11.44 21.10 1.38
CA ILE A 189 -11.66 22.48 1.83
C ILE A 189 -10.81 23.47 1.01
N ALA A 190 -9.57 23.13 0.71
CA ALA A 190 -8.67 24.01 -0.04
C ALA A 190 -9.04 24.15 -1.53
N GLY A 191 -9.62 23.10 -2.13
CA GLY A 191 -9.98 23.09 -3.55
C GLY A 191 -11.44 23.46 -3.88
N SER A 192 -12.32 23.54 -2.89
CA SER A 192 -13.73 23.91 -3.08
C SER A 192 -13.94 25.42 -2.96
N THR A 193 -14.40 26.07 -4.04
CA THR A 193 -14.79 27.49 -4.06
C THR A 193 -16.20 27.75 -3.51
N PHE A 194 -17.05 26.71 -3.42
CA PHE A 194 -18.42 26.79 -2.89
C PHE A 194 -18.73 25.61 -1.97
N SER A 195 -19.35 25.92 -0.83
CA SER A 195 -19.41 25.10 0.37
C SER A 195 -20.57 24.11 0.37
N ILE A 196 -20.26 22.83 0.13
CA ILE A 196 -20.98 21.72 0.76
C ILE A 196 -19.94 20.97 1.61
N PRO A 197 -20.13 20.84 2.94
CA PRO A 197 -19.22 20.10 3.80
C PRO A 197 -19.32 18.60 3.49
N LEU A 198 -18.52 18.16 2.52
CA LEU A 198 -18.31 16.74 2.23
C LEU A 198 -17.29 16.20 3.23
N LYS A 199 -17.72 15.23 4.04
CA LYS A 199 -16.85 14.51 4.98
C LYS A 199 -16.32 13.24 4.29
N PRO A 200 -15.01 12.99 4.26
CA PRO A 200 -14.47 11.77 3.66
C PRO A 200 -14.97 10.55 4.45
N ALA A 201 -15.38 9.51 3.74
CA ALA A 201 -15.90 8.26 4.32
C ALA A 201 -14.80 7.29 4.78
N PHE A 202 -13.53 7.73 4.84
CA PHE A 202 -12.40 6.89 5.18
C PHE A 202 -12.45 6.45 6.65
N LYS A 203 -12.28 5.14 6.88
CA LYS A 203 -12.08 4.56 8.21
C LYS A 203 -10.81 3.73 8.18
N PRO A 204 -9.83 3.98 9.08
CA PRO A 204 -8.66 3.13 9.16
C PRO A 204 -9.09 1.69 9.54
N PRO A 205 -8.29 0.67 9.18
CA PRO A 205 -8.41 -0.67 9.73
C PRO A 205 -8.46 -0.66 11.28
N PRO A 206 -8.91 -1.73 11.96
CA PRO A 206 -8.97 -1.81 13.42
C PRO A 206 -7.56 -1.66 14.02
N ASP A 207 -7.46 -1.10 15.22
CA ASP A 207 -6.15 -0.87 15.86
C ASP A 207 -5.57 -2.18 16.42
N TYR A 208 -4.25 -2.32 16.29
CA TYR A 208 -3.44 -3.49 16.66
C TYR A 208 -3.38 -3.70 18.17
N ASN A 209 -3.47 -2.63 18.95
CA ASN A 209 -3.43 -2.66 20.42
C ASN A 209 -4.78 -3.05 21.05
N GLU A 210 -5.90 -2.93 20.32
CA GLU A 210 -7.22 -3.33 20.82
C GLU A 210 -7.35 -4.86 20.89
N ALA A 211 -6.71 -5.59 19.97
CA ALA A 211 -6.74 -7.06 19.95
C ALA A 211 -6.01 -7.73 21.13
N THR A 212 -5.16 -6.99 21.85
CA THR A 212 -4.44 -7.49 23.04
C THR A 212 -5.21 -7.27 24.34
N SER A 213 -6.32 -6.51 24.31
CA SER A 213 -7.21 -6.42 25.46
C SER A 213 -8.07 -7.68 25.51
N PRO A 214 -7.96 -8.53 26.56
CA PRO A 214 -8.86 -9.65 26.69
C PRO A 214 -10.28 -9.09 26.70
N ALA A 215 -11.07 -9.46 25.68
CA ALA A 215 -12.48 -9.16 25.64
C ALA A 215 -13.05 -9.52 27.01
N SER A 216 -13.46 -8.51 27.76
CA SER A 216 -14.11 -8.72 29.03
C SER A 216 -15.41 -9.43 28.69
N ILE A 217 -15.41 -10.75 28.84
CA ILE A 217 -16.62 -11.56 28.82
C ILE A 217 -17.40 -11.08 30.05
N SER A 218 -18.20 -10.03 29.86
CA SER A 218 -19.17 -9.58 30.83
C SER A 218 -20.19 -10.71 30.94
N ASN A 219 -20.01 -11.56 31.96
CA ASN A 219 -21.00 -12.50 32.43
C ASN A 219 -22.23 -11.70 32.88
N HIS A 220 -23.13 -11.39 31.94
CA HIS A 220 -24.46 -10.92 32.26
C HIS A 220 -25.25 -12.11 32.82
N ARG A 221 -25.20 -12.24 34.15
CA ARG A 221 -26.20 -12.96 34.93
C ARG A 221 -27.59 -12.43 34.53
N LEU A 222 -28.44 -13.35 34.10
CA LEU A 222 -29.87 -13.14 33.94
C LEU A 222 -30.46 -12.69 35.27
N SER A 223 -30.92 -11.45 35.33
CA SER A 223 -31.88 -11.00 36.34
C SER A 223 -33.09 -10.48 35.58
N ALA A 224 -34.19 -11.22 35.71
CA ALA A 224 -35.47 -10.87 35.15
C ALA A 224 -36.05 -9.68 35.92
N SER A 225 -36.29 -8.57 35.22
CA SER A 225 -37.22 -7.54 35.67
C SER A 225 -37.91 -6.91 34.46
N SER A 226 -39.22 -7.06 34.45
CA SER A 226 -40.18 -6.52 33.50
C SER A 226 -40.30 -4.99 33.64
N SER A 227 -40.16 -4.25 32.54
CA SER A 227 -40.90 -2.99 32.32
C SER A 227 -40.73 -2.44 30.89
N ARG A 228 -41.80 -2.60 30.11
CA ARG A 228 -42.49 -1.66 29.18
C ARG A 228 -41.70 -0.49 28.53
N HIS A 229 -41.72 -0.53 27.19
CA HIS A 229 -41.86 0.55 26.20
C HIS A 229 -41.03 1.85 26.28
N HIS A 230 -40.12 2.02 25.32
CA HIS A 230 -40.19 3.12 24.34
C HIS A 230 -39.33 2.82 23.10
N SER A 231 -40.00 2.75 21.95
CA SER A 231 -39.42 2.54 20.62
C SER A 231 -38.61 3.76 20.20
N ARG A 232 -37.28 3.67 20.28
CA ARG A 232 -36.36 4.59 19.59
C ARG A 232 -35.90 3.92 18.29
N SER A 233 -36.37 4.49 17.18
CA SER A 233 -35.96 4.18 15.81
C SER A 233 -34.44 4.19 15.66
N ARG A 234 -33.87 2.99 15.51
CA ARG A 234 -32.48 2.76 15.12
C ARG A 234 -32.36 3.05 13.62
N PRO A 235 -31.42 3.91 13.17
CA PRO A 235 -31.16 4.05 11.75
C PRO A 235 -30.56 2.74 11.23
N GLN A 236 -31.29 2.05 10.36
CA GLN A 236 -30.80 0.91 9.61
C GLN A 236 -29.70 1.42 8.66
N GLY A 237 -28.47 0.95 8.84
CA GLY A 237 -27.45 1.01 7.80
C GLY A 237 -27.87 0.14 6.60
N PRO A 238 -27.27 0.34 5.41
CA PRO A 238 -27.64 -0.39 4.21
C PRO A 238 -27.39 -1.88 4.42
N LEU A 239 -28.47 -2.65 4.46
CA LEU A 239 -28.46 -4.10 4.59
C LEU A 239 -27.91 -4.68 3.28
N LEU A 240 -26.69 -5.19 3.28
CA LEU A 240 -26.19 -6.03 2.19
C LEU A 240 -27.11 -7.26 2.06
N THR A 241 -27.47 -7.61 0.82
CA THR A 241 -28.36 -8.74 0.54
C THR A 241 -27.75 -10.08 1.00
N PRO A 242 -28.56 -11.09 1.35
CA PRO A 242 -28.07 -12.41 1.78
C PRO A 242 -27.12 -13.09 0.77
N GLU A 243 -27.30 -12.85 -0.54
CA GLU A 243 -26.40 -13.35 -1.60
C GLU A 243 -25.04 -12.66 -1.61
N ALA A 244 -24.97 -11.36 -1.28
CA ALA A 244 -23.68 -10.69 -1.18
C ALA A 244 -22.85 -11.23 -0.01
N ASN A 245 -23.52 -11.76 1.01
CA ASN A 245 -22.88 -12.41 2.14
C ASN A 245 -22.31 -13.80 1.80
N SER A 246 -22.83 -14.52 0.80
CA SER A 246 -22.29 -15.84 0.45
C SER A 246 -20.98 -15.74 -0.34
N SER A 247 -20.94 -14.96 -1.43
CA SER A 247 -19.73 -14.84 -2.27
C SER A 247 -18.58 -14.18 -1.51
N ILE A 248 -18.85 -13.13 -0.72
CA ILE A 248 -17.81 -12.50 0.11
C ILE A 248 -17.32 -13.43 1.22
N ALA A 249 -18.21 -14.23 1.82
CA ALA A 249 -17.82 -15.19 2.83
C ALA A 249 -16.93 -16.26 2.20
N VAL A 250 -17.29 -16.82 1.04
CA VAL A 250 -16.45 -17.81 0.35
C VAL A 250 -15.05 -17.25 0.08
N ILE A 251 -14.95 -16.06 -0.53
CA ILE A 251 -13.65 -15.42 -0.79
C ILE A 251 -12.88 -15.21 0.52
N ARG A 252 -13.55 -14.70 1.56
CA ARG A 252 -12.94 -14.43 2.86
C ARG A 252 -12.43 -15.70 3.56
N GLU A 253 -13.27 -16.72 3.69
CA GLU A 253 -12.88 -17.99 4.34
C GLU A 253 -11.75 -18.67 3.57
N THR A 254 -11.74 -18.58 2.24
CA THR A 254 -10.67 -19.14 1.41
C THR A 254 -9.35 -18.41 1.59
N LEU A 255 -9.38 -17.09 1.66
CA LEU A 255 -8.17 -16.32 1.93
C LEU A 255 -7.66 -16.53 3.36
N TYR A 256 -8.54 -16.71 4.34
CA TYR A 256 -8.11 -17.10 5.70
C TYR A 256 -7.53 -18.50 5.76
N SER A 257 -8.07 -19.46 5.00
CA SER A 257 -7.44 -20.77 4.83
C SER A 257 -6.03 -20.61 4.25
N ALA A 258 -5.88 -19.85 3.17
CA ALA A 258 -4.57 -19.59 2.55
C ALA A 258 -3.59 -18.88 3.51
N MET A 259 -4.07 -18.01 4.40
CA MET A 259 -3.22 -17.41 5.44
C MET A 259 -2.69 -18.47 6.41
N LEU A 260 -3.53 -19.42 6.82
CA LEU A 260 -3.11 -20.54 7.65
C LEU A 260 -2.07 -21.38 6.92
N ASP A 261 -2.22 -21.63 5.63
CA ASP A 261 -1.24 -22.39 4.84
C ASP A 261 0.12 -21.67 4.76
N VAL A 262 0.13 -20.34 4.63
CA VAL A 262 1.36 -19.52 4.62
C VAL A 262 2.11 -19.58 5.97
N ILE A 263 1.38 -19.51 7.09
CA ILE A 263 1.99 -19.49 8.42
C ILE A 263 2.18 -20.89 9.02
N SER A 264 1.60 -21.92 8.40
CA SER A 264 1.73 -23.29 8.89
C SER A 264 3.15 -23.79 8.66
N PRO A 265 3.77 -24.42 9.68
CA PRO A 265 5.02 -25.12 9.50
C PRO A 265 4.75 -26.34 8.60
N VAL A 266 5.20 -26.28 7.34
CA VAL A 266 5.16 -27.44 6.45
C VAL A 266 6.13 -28.49 6.99
N PRO A 267 5.67 -29.73 7.27
CA PRO A 267 6.58 -30.80 7.64
C PRO A 267 7.55 -31.05 6.47
N ASN A 268 8.86 -30.90 6.72
CA ASN A 268 9.96 -31.14 5.77
C ASN A 268 10.34 -30.02 4.79
N GLU A 269 9.75 -28.83 4.86
CA GLU A 269 10.19 -27.66 4.05
C GLU A 269 10.60 -26.45 4.91
N THR A 270 11.51 -25.66 4.34
CA THR A 270 12.24 -24.51 4.86
C THR A 270 11.39 -23.29 5.26
N ASN A 271 10.27 -23.47 5.98
CA ASN A 271 9.53 -22.35 6.57
C ASN A 271 10.10 -21.74 7.90
N PRO A 272 11.14 -22.29 8.60
CA PRO A 272 11.66 -21.65 9.81
C PRO A 272 12.23 -20.23 9.64
N PRO A 273 12.94 -19.88 8.55
CA PRO A 273 13.49 -18.53 8.37
C PRO A 273 12.41 -17.46 8.20
N PHE A 274 11.37 -17.74 7.43
CA PHE A 274 10.25 -16.81 7.23
C PHE A 274 9.50 -16.59 8.54
N LEU A 275 9.12 -17.65 9.27
CA LEU A 275 8.43 -17.50 10.56
C LEU A 275 9.25 -16.71 11.59
N ARG A 276 10.57 -16.91 11.63
CA ARG A 276 11.46 -16.10 12.50
C ARG A 276 11.46 -14.63 12.11
N LYS A 277 11.52 -14.35 10.80
CA LYS A 277 11.44 -12.98 10.27
C LYS A 277 10.08 -12.35 10.56
N LEU A 278 8.99 -13.10 10.38
CA LEU A 278 7.63 -12.68 10.67
C LEU A 278 7.46 -12.32 12.15
N ARG A 279 7.95 -13.16 13.08
CA ARG A 279 7.97 -12.85 14.53
C ARG A 279 8.74 -11.57 14.85
N SER A 280 9.89 -11.36 14.19
CA SER A 280 10.67 -10.12 14.35
C SER A 280 9.90 -8.91 13.82
N MET A 281 9.23 -9.05 12.68
CA MET A 281 8.37 -8.01 12.11
C MET A 281 7.17 -7.71 13.00
N LEU A 282 6.46 -8.72 13.51
CA LEU A 282 5.32 -8.53 14.44
C LEU A 282 5.71 -7.71 15.67
N LYS A 283 6.94 -7.84 16.17
CA LYS A 283 7.43 -7.06 17.31
C LYS A 283 7.78 -5.62 16.97
N ARG A 284 8.22 -5.36 15.74
CA ARG A 284 8.76 -4.04 15.31
C ARG A 284 7.75 -3.20 14.55
N ASP A 285 6.96 -3.86 13.71
CA ASP A 285 5.97 -3.29 12.80
C ASP A 285 4.84 -4.33 12.55
N PRO A 286 3.92 -4.51 13.52
CA PRO A 286 2.77 -5.41 13.38
C PRO A 286 1.91 -5.15 12.12
N PRO A 287 1.63 -3.90 11.72
CA PRO A 287 0.95 -3.60 10.46
C PRO A 287 1.63 -4.25 9.27
N ARG A 288 2.94 -4.04 9.14
CA ARG A 288 3.72 -4.60 8.04
C ARG A 288 3.67 -6.13 8.05
N ALA A 289 3.79 -6.76 9.21
CA ALA A 289 3.70 -8.21 9.34
C ALA A 289 2.37 -8.77 8.83
N TYR A 290 1.25 -8.14 9.20
CA TYR A 290 -0.06 -8.55 8.73
C TYR A 290 -0.22 -8.40 7.23
N TYR A 291 0.12 -7.25 6.66
CA TYR A 291 0.03 -7.05 5.22
C TYR A 291 0.94 -8.01 4.44
N THR A 292 2.12 -8.35 4.98
CA THR A 292 2.98 -9.39 4.39
C THR A 292 2.28 -10.76 4.37
N VAL A 293 1.64 -11.19 5.46
CA VAL A 293 0.91 -12.47 5.48
C VAL A 293 -0.29 -12.46 4.53
N VAL A 294 -1.09 -11.37 4.52
CA VAL A 294 -2.23 -11.24 3.60
C VAL A 294 -1.76 -11.26 2.14
N ALA A 295 -0.69 -10.53 1.81
CA ALA A 295 -0.13 -10.50 0.46
C ALA A 295 0.37 -11.88 0.01
N LEU A 296 1.05 -12.62 0.90
CA LEU A 296 1.49 -13.99 0.62
C LEU A 296 0.31 -14.97 0.50
N ALA A 297 -0.77 -14.78 1.27
CA ALA A 297 -1.97 -15.58 1.15
C ALA A 297 -2.70 -15.32 -0.18
N ILE A 298 -2.78 -14.07 -0.63
CA ILE A 298 -3.28 -13.72 -1.97
C ILE A 298 -2.41 -14.38 -3.04
N LEU A 299 -1.09 -14.30 -2.93
CA LEU A 299 -0.18 -14.95 -3.87
C LEU A 299 -0.38 -16.47 -3.90
N HIS A 300 -0.45 -17.12 -2.73
CA HIS A 300 -0.71 -18.55 -2.61
C HIS A 300 -2.04 -18.92 -3.25
N PHE A 301 -3.10 -18.20 -2.90
CA PHE A 301 -4.43 -18.43 -3.44
C PHE A 301 -4.49 -18.24 -4.96
N ALA A 302 -3.84 -17.22 -5.50
CA ALA A 302 -3.74 -16.99 -6.94
C ALA A 302 -3.02 -18.13 -7.68
N ARG A 303 -2.11 -18.85 -7.00
CA ARG A 303 -1.40 -20.01 -7.57
C ARG A 303 -2.27 -21.27 -7.64
N VAL A 304 -3.09 -21.53 -6.62
CA VAL A 304 -3.74 -22.84 -6.45
C VAL A 304 -5.27 -22.81 -6.47
N GLY A 305 -5.88 -21.68 -6.13
CA GLY A 305 -7.31 -21.55 -5.92
C GLY A 305 -8.08 -20.86 -7.04
N ILE A 306 -7.41 -20.50 -8.15
CA ILE A 306 -8.04 -19.82 -9.29
C ILE A 306 -7.62 -20.53 -10.57
N ILE A 307 -8.60 -20.88 -11.41
CA ILE A 307 -8.38 -21.39 -12.76
C ILE A 307 -8.25 -20.16 -13.68
N PRO A 308 -7.06 -19.81 -14.18
CA PRO A 308 -6.85 -18.52 -14.85
C PRO A 308 -7.58 -18.39 -16.18
N GLU A 309 -7.77 -19.50 -16.91
CA GLU A 309 -8.41 -19.52 -18.22
C GLU A 309 -9.90 -19.20 -18.12
N SER A 310 -10.57 -19.79 -17.12
CA SER A 310 -12.01 -19.60 -16.89
C SER A 310 -12.32 -18.47 -15.90
N GLY A 311 -11.33 -18.04 -15.11
CA GLY A 311 -11.53 -17.12 -14.00
C GLY A 311 -12.34 -17.71 -12.84
N VAL A 312 -12.54 -19.04 -12.83
CA VAL A 312 -13.28 -19.73 -11.77
C VAL A 312 -12.42 -19.78 -10.52
N VAL A 313 -12.97 -19.29 -9.42
CA VAL A 313 -12.38 -19.38 -8.09
C VAL A 313 -12.89 -20.63 -7.39
N ILE A 314 -11.95 -21.40 -6.85
CA ILE A 314 -12.19 -22.59 -6.05
C ILE A 314 -12.06 -22.17 -4.58
N GLY A 315 -13.20 -21.95 -3.95
CA GLY A 315 -13.31 -21.63 -2.55
C GLY A 315 -13.11 -22.84 -1.63
N VAL A 316 -13.16 -22.58 -0.32
CA VAL A 316 -13.21 -23.62 0.71
C VAL A 316 -14.30 -24.65 0.42
N LEU A 317 -14.00 -25.91 0.75
CA LEU A 317 -14.88 -27.07 0.51
C LEU A 317 -15.22 -27.31 -0.97
N GLY A 318 -14.44 -26.76 -1.91
CA GLY A 318 -14.62 -26.96 -3.34
C GLY A 318 -15.72 -26.10 -3.96
N THR A 319 -16.19 -25.07 -3.25
CA THR A 319 -17.22 -24.15 -3.77
C THR A 319 -16.69 -23.39 -4.98
N LEU A 320 -17.39 -23.46 -6.11
CA LEU A 320 -16.98 -22.74 -7.33
C LEU A 320 -17.67 -21.38 -7.38
N LEU A 321 -16.90 -20.34 -7.68
CA LEU A 321 -17.37 -18.97 -7.80
C LEU A 321 -16.83 -18.34 -9.09
N THR A 322 -17.72 -17.79 -9.91
CA THR A 322 -17.37 -17.01 -11.10
C THR A 322 -17.49 -15.50 -10.83
N LEU A 323 -17.03 -14.68 -11.78
CA LEU A 323 -17.23 -13.23 -11.72
C LEU A 323 -18.71 -12.84 -11.76
N GLU A 324 -19.56 -13.66 -12.39
CA GLU A 324 -20.99 -13.41 -12.52
C GLU A 324 -21.71 -13.60 -11.17
N ASP A 325 -21.26 -14.58 -10.38
CA ASP A 325 -21.72 -14.87 -9.01
C ASP A 325 -21.33 -13.80 -7.99
N CYS A 326 -20.42 -12.89 -8.36
CA CYS A 326 -20.01 -11.79 -7.51
C CYS A 326 -21.01 -10.61 -7.58
N PRO A 327 -21.46 -10.10 -6.41
CA PRO A 327 -22.17 -8.83 -6.33
C PRO A 327 -21.38 -7.72 -7.02
N GLN A 328 -22.08 -6.75 -7.63
CA GLN A 328 -21.46 -5.67 -8.39
C GLN A 328 -20.38 -4.90 -7.60
N SER A 329 -20.57 -4.74 -6.29
CA SER A 329 -19.60 -4.10 -5.40
C SER A 329 -18.29 -4.86 -5.24
N LEU A 330 -18.29 -6.19 -5.43
CA LEU A 330 -17.13 -7.06 -5.24
C LEU A 330 -16.48 -7.52 -6.54
N ARG A 331 -17.15 -7.31 -7.69
CA ARG A 331 -16.57 -7.63 -9.01
C ARG A 331 -15.19 -7.00 -9.25
N PRO A 332 -14.89 -5.75 -8.83
CA PRO A 332 -13.54 -5.21 -8.98
C PRO A 332 -12.48 -6.03 -8.24
N LEU A 333 -12.76 -6.44 -6.99
CA LEU A 333 -11.87 -7.28 -6.19
C LEU A 333 -11.65 -8.64 -6.86
N MET A 334 -12.73 -9.27 -7.31
CA MET A 334 -12.69 -10.57 -7.99
C MET A 334 -11.90 -10.49 -9.31
N SER A 335 -12.11 -9.43 -10.10
CA SER A 335 -11.36 -9.19 -11.34
C SER A 335 -9.86 -9.07 -11.04
N SER A 336 -9.48 -8.28 -10.03
CA SER A 336 -8.07 -8.15 -9.62
C SER A 336 -7.46 -9.48 -9.18
N LEU A 337 -8.18 -10.33 -8.44
CA LEU A 337 -7.72 -11.67 -8.09
C LEU A 337 -7.46 -12.54 -9.33
N ILE A 338 -8.38 -12.53 -10.30
CA ILE A 338 -8.25 -13.28 -11.55
C ILE A 338 -7.05 -12.78 -12.37
N ASP A 339 -6.86 -11.46 -12.46
CA ASP A 339 -5.75 -10.87 -13.22
C ASP A 339 -4.38 -11.18 -12.58
N ILE A 340 -4.32 -11.17 -11.24
CA ILE A 340 -3.15 -11.64 -10.49
C ILE A 340 -2.89 -13.12 -10.80
N ALA A 341 -3.90 -13.99 -10.73
CA ALA A 341 -3.75 -15.42 -11.01
C ALA A 341 -3.24 -15.71 -12.43
N LYS A 342 -3.76 -15.00 -13.44
CA LYS A 342 -3.26 -15.08 -14.82
C LYS A 342 -1.78 -14.72 -14.90
N THR A 343 -1.38 -13.61 -14.28
CA THR A 343 0.01 -13.15 -14.29
C THR A 343 0.94 -14.12 -13.55
N VAL A 344 0.47 -14.65 -12.42
CA VAL A 344 1.18 -15.67 -11.64
C VAL A 344 1.41 -16.93 -12.47
N LYS A 345 0.40 -17.45 -13.18
CA LYS A 345 0.59 -18.62 -14.05
C LYS A 345 1.54 -18.39 -15.19
N LEU A 346 1.51 -17.20 -15.79
CA LEU A 346 2.51 -16.83 -16.80
C LEU A 346 3.93 -16.84 -16.23
N PHE A 347 4.12 -16.35 -15.00
CA PHE A 347 5.44 -16.38 -14.36
C PHE A 347 5.90 -17.79 -13.99
N GLU A 348 4.98 -18.64 -13.52
CA GLU A 348 5.29 -20.05 -13.25
C GLU A 348 5.72 -20.77 -14.53
N GLN A 349 4.98 -20.60 -15.63
CA GLN A 349 5.34 -21.17 -16.94
C GLN A 349 6.71 -20.69 -17.44
N GLU A 350 6.97 -19.38 -17.38
CA GLU A 350 8.25 -18.81 -17.78
C GLU A 350 9.42 -19.31 -16.91
N ASP A 351 9.20 -19.47 -15.59
CA ASP A 351 10.21 -19.98 -14.66
C ASP A 351 10.46 -21.49 -14.89
N ASP A 352 9.42 -22.28 -15.16
CA ASP A 352 9.50 -23.71 -15.49
C ASP A 352 10.25 -23.95 -16.81
N GLU A 353 9.93 -23.20 -17.86
CA GLU A 353 10.65 -23.24 -19.14
C GLU A 353 12.14 -22.93 -18.95
N LYS A 354 12.43 -21.88 -18.17
CA LYS A 354 13.81 -21.47 -17.90
C LYS A 354 14.57 -22.50 -17.07
N MET A 355 13.89 -23.16 -16.12
CA MET A 355 14.44 -24.28 -15.37
C MET A 355 14.76 -25.45 -16.28
N ALA A 356 13.84 -25.83 -17.17
CA ALA A 356 14.03 -26.93 -18.12
C ALA A 356 15.24 -26.68 -19.05
N CYS A 357 15.36 -25.48 -19.60
CA CYS A 357 16.52 -25.11 -20.44
C CYS A 357 17.85 -25.23 -19.67
N ARG A 358 17.91 -24.74 -18.42
CA ARG A 358 19.14 -24.79 -17.59
C ARG A 358 19.56 -26.22 -17.27
N LEU A 359 18.59 -27.08 -16.97
CA LEU A 359 18.84 -28.50 -16.71
C LEU A 359 19.36 -29.22 -17.96
N GLN A 360 18.84 -28.89 -19.15
CA GLN A 360 19.32 -29.44 -20.42
C GLN A 360 20.76 -29.00 -20.74
N GLU A 361 21.13 -27.77 -20.39
CA GLU A 361 22.48 -27.23 -20.57
C GLU A 361 23.49 -27.75 -19.52
N GLY A 362 23.05 -28.55 -18.54
CA GLY A 362 23.89 -29.01 -17.43
C GLY A 362 24.30 -27.89 -16.46
N GLY A 363 23.58 -26.76 -16.48
CA GLY A 363 23.86 -25.61 -15.64
C GLY A 363 23.25 -25.75 -14.23
N GLU A 364 23.88 -25.07 -13.26
CA GLU A 364 23.32 -24.95 -11.91
C GLU A 364 22.06 -24.04 -11.92
N VAL A 365 20.99 -24.51 -11.26
CA VAL A 365 19.73 -23.78 -11.16
C VAL A 365 19.74 -22.87 -9.93
N SER A 366 19.86 -21.56 -10.16
CA SER A 366 19.68 -20.56 -9.11
C SER A 366 18.23 -20.06 -9.07
N TYR A 367 17.49 -20.52 -8.06
CA TYR A 367 16.10 -20.14 -7.80
C TYR A 367 15.92 -18.62 -7.56
N ASP A 368 16.98 -17.91 -7.17
CA ASP A 368 16.97 -16.44 -7.02
C ASP A 368 16.74 -15.69 -8.34
N LEU A 369 16.93 -16.37 -9.47
CA LEU A 369 16.73 -15.81 -10.80
C LEU A 369 15.28 -15.92 -11.30
N PHE A 370 14.43 -16.66 -10.59
CA PHE A 370 13.04 -16.89 -10.95
C PHE A 370 12.15 -15.73 -10.52
N ARG A 371 11.18 -15.41 -11.37
CA ARG A 371 10.28 -14.28 -11.18
C ARG A 371 9.42 -14.50 -9.94
N MET A 372 8.88 -15.69 -9.74
CA MET A 372 8.02 -15.99 -8.59
C MET A 372 8.75 -15.82 -7.25
N ASN A 373 9.98 -16.32 -7.14
CA ASN A 373 10.80 -16.15 -5.94
C ASN A 373 11.16 -14.68 -5.68
N ARG A 374 11.27 -13.86 -6.74
CA ARG A 374 11.47 -12.42 -6.59
C ARG A 374 10.20 -11.70 -6.12
N VAL A 375 9.03 -12.05 -6.66
CA VAL A 375 7.74 -11.52 -6.18
C VAL A 375 7.61 -11.81 -4.68
N GLN A 376 7.80 -13.06 -4.27
CA GLN A 376 7.74 -13.46 -2.87
C GLN A 376 8.70 -12.65 -1.99
N ARG A 377 9.97 -12.50 -2.39
CA ARG A 377 10.95 -11.69 -1.63
C ARG A 377 10.56 -10.22 -1.47
N ILE A 378 9.94 -9.62 -2.49
CA ILE A 378 9.41 -8.25 -2.43
C ILE A 378 8.25 -8.18 -1.43
N LEU A 379 7.32 -9.14 -1.45
CA LEU A 379 6.22 -9.19 -0.48
C LEU A 379 6.72 -9.39 0.97
N GLU A 380 7.75 -10.24 1.15
CA GLU A 380 8.30 -10.57 2.46
C GLU A 380 9.19 -9.48 3.07
N SER A 381 10.04 -8.83 2.27
CA SER A 381 11.07 -7.90 2.79
C SER A 381 10.87 -6.47 2.33
N GLY A 382 9.81 -6.22 1.56
CA GLY A 382 9.46 -4.89 1.08
C GLY A 382 10.27 -4.44 -0.11
N ILE A 383 10.06 -3.19 -0.49
CA ILE A 383 10.61 -2.62 -1.72
C ILE A 383 12.14 -2.49 -1.73
N GLY A 384 12.78 -2.56 -0.56
CA GLY A 384 14.24 -2.58 -0.41
C GLY A 384 14.89 -3.93 -0.76
N ALA A 385 14.11 -4.99 -0.91
CA ALA A 385 14.57 -6.35 -1.18
C ALA A 385 14.90 -6.61 -2.67
N ARG A 386 14.87 -5.57 -3.51
CA ARG A 386 14.99 -5.71 -4.95
C ARG A 386 16.42 -6.07 -5.31
N GLY A 387 16.58 -7.20 -6.01
CA GLY A 387 17.79 -7.47 -6.78
C GLY A 387 17.88 -6.59 -8.04
N PRO A 388 19.01 -6.61 -8.75
CA PRO A 388 19.19 -5.91 -10.02
C PRO A 388 18.39 -6.60 -11.13
N SER A 389 17.05 -6.45 -11.13
CA SER A 389 16.20 -7.01 -12.18
C SER A 389 15.80 -5.93 -13.18
N PRO A 390 16.02 -6.15 -14.49
CA PRO A 390 15.72 -5.20 -15.57
C PRO A 390 14.24 -5.14 -15.98
N THR A 391 13.31 -5.78 -15.26
CA THR A 391 11.88 -5.83 -15.65
C THR A 391 10.95 -5.44 -14.51
N GLY A 392 10.23 -4.33 -14.71
CA GLY A 392 9.20 -3.81 -13.81
C GLY A 392 8.01 -4.76 -13.58
N ARG A 393 7.87 -5.85 -14.37
CA ARG A 393 6.75 -6.81 -14.26
C ARG A 393 6.67 -7.51 -12.90
N THR A 394 7.80 -7.89 -12.30
CA THR A 394 7.81 -8.52 -10.96
C THR A 394 7.34 -7.53 -9.89
N LEU A 395 7.78 -6.27 -9.99
CA LEU A 395 7.32 -5.24 -9.05
C LEU A 395 5.85 -4.91 -9.29
N ALA A 396 5.40 -4.82 -10.55
CA ALA A 396 4.01 -4.57 -10.89
C ALA A 396 3.09 -5.63 -10.27
N LEU A 397 3.42 -6.92 -10.40
CA LEU A 397 2.64 -7.98 -9.76
C LEU A 397 2.66 -7.87 -8.22
N ALA A 398 3.82 -7.58 -7.62
CA ALA A 398 3.91 -7.38 -6.17
C ALA A 398 3.10 -6.15 -5.70
N ASN A 399 3.07 -5.08 -6.49
CA ASN A 399 2.25 -3.90 -6.25
C ASN A 399 0.77 -4.27 -6.34
N GLU A 400 0.33 -4.94 -7.40
CA GLU A 400 -1.05 -5.41 -7.58
C GLU A 400 -1.54 -6.23 -6.38
N ILE A 401 -0.73 -7.18 -5.91
CA ILE A 401 -1.04 -8.00 -4.73
C ILE A 401 -1.16 -7.12 -3.47
N ASN A 402 -0.22 -6.22 -3.23
CA ASN A 402 -0.27 -5.34 -2.05
C ASN A 402 -1.42 -4.33 -2.10
N MET A 403 -1.77 -3.83 -3.29
CA MET A 403 -2.93 -2.96 -3.51
C MET A 403 -4.22 -3.71 -3.21
N LEU A 404 -4.33 -4.96 -3.66
CA LEU A 404 -5.46 -5.81 -3.34
C LEU A 404 -5.56 -6.08 -1.84
N ALA A 405 -4.44 -6.35 -1.16
CA ALA A 405 -4.41 -6.52 0.30
C ALA A 405 -4.90 -5.28 1.05
N LEU A 406 -4.52 -4.08 0.60
CA LEU A 406 -5.02 -2.80 1.13
C LEU A 406 -6.54 -2.68 0.94
N HIS A 407 -7.03 -2.88 -0.28
CA HIS A 407 -8.46 -2.81 -0.60
C HIS A 407 -9.28 -3.80 0.24
N MET A 408 -8.82 -5.03 0.36
CA MET A 408 -9.47 -6.03 1.20
C MET A 408 -9.60 -5.60 2.66
N SER A 409 -8.59 -4.92 3.21
CA SER A 409 -8.64 -4.43 4.60
C SER A 409 -9.67 -3.32 4.84
N GLY A 410 -10.12 -2.63 3.78
CA GLY A 410 -11.18 -1.64 3.83
C GLY A 410 -12.61 -2.23 3.84
N LEU A 411 -12.77 -3.50 3.44
CA LEU A 411 -14.08 -4.16 3.39
C LEU A 411 -14.54 -4.61 4.77
N ASP A 412 -15.77 -4.25 5.16
CA ASP A 412 -16.33 -4.57 6.48
C ASP A 412 -16.26 -6.07 6.81
N ALA A 413 -16.58 -6.94 5.85
CA ALA A 413 -16.56 -8.39 6.04
C ALA A 413 -15.17 -8.96 6.39
N PHE A 414 -14.10 -8.34 5.89
CA PHE A 414 -12.71 -8.70 6.21
C PHE A 414 -12.26 -8.00 7.50
N ARG A 415 -12.72 -6.77 7.73
CA ARG A 415 -12.40 -5.98 8.92
C ARG A 415 -12.87 -6.67 10.21
N GLU A 416 -14.08 -7.23 10.20
CA GLU A 416 -14.66 -7.94 11.36
C GLU A 416 -13.81 -9.13 11.82
N ARG A 417 -13.12 -9.80 10.89
CA ARG A 417 -12.31 -10.99 11.18
C ARG A 417 -10.82 -10.74 11.24
N ALA A 418 -10.34 -9.57 10.80
CA ALA A 418 -8.95 -9.18 10.89
C ALA A 418 -8.41 -9.32 12.33
N GLY A 419 -9.19 -8.92 13.34
CA GLY A 419 -8.81 -9.07 14.76
C GLY A 419 -8.54 -10.52 15.19
N ALA A 420 -9.32 -11.47 14.69
CA ALA A 420 -9.12 -12.89 14.97
C ALA A 420 -7.84 -13.42 14.30
N VAL A 421 -7.58 -13.00 13.06
CA VAL A 421 -6.33 -13.33 12.35
C VAL A 421 -5.13 -12.75 13.08
N PHE A 422 -5.23 -11.53 13.57
CA PHE A 422 -4.18 -10.92 14.39
C PHE A 422 -3.90 -11.72 15.66
N ALA A 423 -4.94 -12.17 16.37
CA ALA A 423 -4.76 -13.00 17.55
C ALA A 423 -3.97 -14.29 17.24
N VAL A 424 -4.24 -14.92 16.09
CA VAL A 424 -3.47 -16.08 15.61
C VAL A 424 -2.02 -15.69 15.31
N LEU A 425 -1.78 -14.58 14.60
CA LEU A 425 -0.44 -14.11 14.27
C LEU A 425 0.39 -13.74 15.50
N VAL A 426 -0.22 -13.10 16.50
CA VAL A 426 0.42 -12.75 17.78
C VAL A 426 0.77 -14.01 18.58
N GLY A 427 0.02 -15.10 18.40
CA GLY A 427 0.30 -16.40 19.01
C GLY A 427 1.48 -17.17 18.40
N LEU A 428 2.04 -16.74 17.27
CA LEU A 428 3.22 -17.35 16.63
C LEU A 428 4.51 -17.04 17.38
#